data_AF-A0A2I0VM97-F1
#
_entry.id   AF-A0A2I0VM97-F1
#
_cell.length_a   1.000
_cell.length_b   1.000
_cell.length_c   1.000
_cell.angle_alpha   90.00
_cell.angle_beta   90.00
_cell.angle_gamma   90.00
#
_symmetry.space_group_name_H-M   'P 1'
#
loop_
_entity.id
_entity.type
_entity.pdbx_description
1 polymer ?
#
loop_
_entity_poly.entity_id
_entity_poly.type
_entity_poly.pdbx_seq_one_letter_code
_entity_poly.pdbx_strand_id
1 'polypeptide(L)'
;MQSALLWTINDFLCYANLSGYSTKGKFACPNCQESTCFDWLHFSHKRCYMGHQRFLDHDHLDRKDSMSFNGCEEHGTIPPSINGFKIVDKLRSINVKFGKKTPTNPNFPYNWKKFSIFLSCHIGKEIFTS
;
A
#
# COMPACT_ATOMS: atom_id res chain seq x y z
N MET A 1 11.07 17.15 27.73
CA MET A 1 11.98 16.66 26.66
C MET A 1 11.18 16.57 25.38
N GLN A 2 11.65 17.22 24.30
CA GLN A 2 11.03 17.17 22.98
C GLN A 2 11.91 16.27 22.12
N SER A 3 11.35 15.18 21.61
CA SER A 3 12.04 14.27 20.69
C SER A 3 11.52 14.54 19.29
N ALA A 4 12.42 14.74 18.34
CA ALA A 4 12.10 14.90 16.93
C ALA A 4 12.61 13.69 16.16
N LEU A 5 11.74 13.06 15.39
CA LEU A 5 12.12 12.16 14.30
C LEU A 5 12.60 13.03 13.13
N LEU A 6 13.59 12.58 12.36
CA LEU A 6 14.08 13.27 11.15
C LEU A 6 13.81 12.44 9.90
N TRP A 7 14.15 11.16 9.94
CA TRP A 7 13.97 10.22 8.83
C TRP A 7 13.89 8.79 9.36
N THR A 8 13.30 7.89 8.58
CA THR A 8 13.22 6.45 8.90
C THR A 8 13.50 5.64 7.65
N ILE A 9 14.46 4.71 7.72
CA ILE A 9 14.59 3.63 6.73
C ILE A 9 13.59 2.56 7.14
N ASN A 10 12.53 2.39 6.35
CA ASN A 10 11.57 1.34 6.59
C ASN A 10 11.59 0.37 5.43
N ASP A 11 11.68 -0.91 5.74
CA ASP A 11 11.35 -1.95 4.79
C ASP A 11 9.82 -2.12 4.68
N PHE A 12 9.40 -3.00 3.79
CA PHE A 12 7.98 -3.28 3.54
C PHE A 12 7.23 -3.78 4.78
N LEU A 13 7.88 -4.57 5.63
CA LEU A 13 7.29 -5.12 6.84
C LEU A 13 7.11 -4.04 7.92
N CYS A 14 8.12 -3.20 8.10
CA CYS A 14 8.09 -2.08 9.03
C CYS A 14 7.00 -1.08 8.64
N TYR A 15 6.81 -0.82 7.34
CA TYR A 15 5.73 0.01 6.85
C TYR A 15 4.38 -0.43 7.39
N ALA A 16 4.07 -1.73 7.39
CA ALA A 16 2.80 -2.24 7.89
C ALA A 16 2.55 -1.88 9.37
N ASN A 17 3.60 -2.00 10.19
CA ASN A 17 3.53 -1.72 11.61
C ASN A 17 3.37 -0.21 11.89
N LEU A 18 4.13 0.62 11.17
CA LEU A 18 4.13 2.06 11.35
C LEU A 18 2.89 2.74 10.79
N SER A 19 2.40 2.31 9.63
CA SER A 19 1.24 2.91 8.99
C SER A 19 -0.07 2.41 9.56
N GLY A 20 -0.13 1.13 9.93
CA GLY A 20 -1.41 0.44 10.11
C GLY A 20 -2.04 -0.07 8.83
N TYR A 21 -1.29 -0.04 7.72
CA TYR A 21 -1.66 -0.67 6.47
C TYR A 21 -1.27 -2.15 6.48
N SER A 22 -2.16 -3.03 6.04
CA SER A 22 -1.83 -4.43 5.85
C SER A 22 -1.04 -4.62 4.55
N THR A 23 0.16 -5.18 4.65
CA THR A 23 0.95 -5.65 3.50
C THR A 23 0.54 -7.04 3.01
N LYS A 24 -0.59 -7.55 3.51
CA LYS A 24 -1.20 -8.82 3.10
C LYS A 24 -2.58 -8.54 2.53
N GLY A 25 -2.98 -9.21 1.46
CA GLY A 25 -4.33 -9.05 0.93
C GLY A 25 -4.34 -8.78 -0.56
N LYS A 26 -5.52 -8.42 -1.07
CA LYS A 26 -5.70 -7.95 -2.46
C LYS A 26 -4.93 -6.64 -2.70
N PHE A 27 -4.90 -5.77 -1.70
CA PHE A 27 -4.32 -4.43 -1.76
C PHE A 27 -3.00 -4.38 -0.97
N ALA A 28 -2.12 -5.35 -1.17
CA ALA A 28 -0.90 -5.46 -0.35
C ALA A 28 0.11 -4.33 -0.61
N CYS A 29 0.14 -3.79 -1.83
CA CYS A 29 1.12 -2.78 -2.21
C CYS A 29 0.70 -1.42 -1.64
N PRO A 30 1.52 -0.79 -0.77
CA PRO A 30 1.22 0.50 -0.20
C PRO A 30 1.29 1.62 -1.23
N ASN A 31 2.02 1.44 -2.34
CA ASN A 31 2.17 2.43 -3.42
C ASN A 31 1.02 2.37 -4.43
N CYS A 32 0.46 1.18 -4.68
CA CYS A 32 -0.67 1.01 -5.60
C CYS A 32 -2.03 1.08 -4.87
N GLN A 33 -2.08 0.64 -3.61
CA GLN A 33 -3.30 0.49 -2.82
C GLN A 33 -4.42 -0.20 -3.58
N GLU A 34 -5.52 0.51 -3.86
CA GLU A 34 -6.68 -0.01 -4.58
C GLU A 34 -6.36 -0.43 -6.02
N SER A 35 -5.35 0.19 -6.62
CA SER A 35 -4.86 -0.11 -7.97
C SER A 35 -3.78 -1.19 -7.99
N THR A 36 -3.59 -1.91 -6.88
CA THR A 36 -2.70 -3.08 -6.84
C THR A 36 -3.19 -4.11 -7.85
N CYS A 37 -2.37 -4.41 -8.85
CA CYS A 37 -2.60 -5.54 -9.74
C CYS A 37 -2.16 -6.82 -9.03
N PHE A 38 -3.11 -7.72 -8.88
CA PHE A 38 -2.91 -9.02 -8.28
C PHE A 38 -3.67 -10.05 -9.09
N ASP A 39 -3.13 -11.26 -9.15
CA ASP A 39 -3.84 -12.42 -9.67
C ASP A 39 -3.92 -13.50 -8.59
N TRP A 40 -4.98 -14.31 -8.68
CA TRP A 40 -5.17 -15.44 -7.79
C TRP A 40 -4.64 -16.71 -8.44
N LEU A 41 -3.58 -17.28 -7.88
CA LEU A 41 -3.06 -18.56 -8.32
C LEU A 41 -3.94 -19.67 -7.74
N HIS A 42 -4.86 -20.19 -8.57
CA HIS A 42 -5.88 -21.15 -8.16
C HIS A 42 -5.34 -22.39 -7.46
N PHE A 43 -4.21 -22.94 -7.92
CA PHE A 43 -3.64 -24.18 -7.38
C PHE A 43 -2.85 -23.98 -6.09
N SER A 44 -2.19 -22.83 -5.91
CA SER A 44 -1.39 -22.56 -4.72
C SER A 44 -2.15 -21.77 -3.66
N HIS A 45 -3.35 -21.28 -3.99
CA HIS A 45 -4.16 -20.39 -3.16
C HIS A 45 -3.38 -19.14 -2.68
N LYS A 46 -2.46 -18.65 -3.52
CA LYS A 46 -1.66 -17.46 -3.26
C LYS A 46 -2.04 -16.33 -4.21
N ARG A 47 -1.80 -15.10 -3.75
CA ARG A 47 -1.84 -13.90 -4.61
C ARG A 47 -0.44 -13.64 -5.17
N CYS A 48 -0.35 -13.40 -6.47
CA CYS A 48 0.84 -12.84 -7.10
C CYS A 48 0.57 -11.38 -7.51
N TYR A 49 1.62 -10.56 -7.59
CA TYR A 49 1.52 -9.14 -7.92
C TYR A 49 2.43 -8.83 -9.11
N MET A 50 1.89 -8.94 -10.32
CA MET A 50 2.69 -8.93 -11.56
C MET A 50 2.62 -7.61 -12.35
N GLY A 51 1.86 -6.61 -11.89
CA GLY A 51 1.69 -5.34 -12.61
C GLY A 51 2.79 -4.30 -12.38
N HIS A 52 3.97 -4.67 -11.88
CA HIS A 52 5.02 -3.68 -11.55
C HIS A 52 5.68 -3.04 -12.78
N GLN A 53 5.54 -3.64 -13.96
CA GLN A 53 6.04 -3.07 -15.21
C GLN A 53 5.43 -1.70 -15.54
N ARG A 54 4.24 -1.37 -15.02
CA ARG A 54 3.59 -0.06 -15.23
C ARG A 54 4.40 1.13 -14.70
N PHE A 55 5.37 0.87 -13.81
CA PHE A 55 6.27 1.88 -13.27
C PHE A 55 7.45 2.20 -14.20
N LEU A 56 7.64 1.40 -15.26
CA LEU A 56 8.65 1.63 -16.29
C LEU A 56 8.13 2.59 -17.35
N ASP A 57 9.05 3.26 -18.05
CA ASP A 57 8.75 4.10 -19.20
C ASP A 57 7.92 3.35 -20.24
N HIS A 58 7.03 4.06 -20.94
CA HIS A 58 6.12 3.44 -21.92
C HIS A 58 6.82 2.64 -23.02
N ASP A 59 8.03 3.06 -23.42
CA ASP A 59 8.81 2.41 -24.46
C ASP A 59 9.78 1.33 -23.92
N HIS A 60 9.75 1.02 -22.63
CA HIS A 60 10.62 0.03 -22.02
C HIS A 60 10.33 -1.38 -22.54
N LEU A 61 11.39 -2.13 -22.91
CA LEU A 61 11.27 -3.46 -23.51
C LEU A 61 10.50 -4.45 -22.65
N ASP A 62 10.74 -4.45 -21.33
CA ASP A 62 10.04 -5.32 -20.38
C ASP A 62 8.52 -5.13 -20.38
N ARG A 63 8.00 -3.97 -20.81
CA ARG A 63 6.54 -3.79 -20.94
C ARG A 63 5.94 -4.60 -22.09
N LYS A 64 6.75 -4.94 -23.09
CA LYS A 64 6.36 -5.75 -24.26
C LYS A 64 6.73 -7.22 -24.08
N ASP A 65 7.52 -7.56 -23.08
CA ASP A 65 7.90 -8.93 -22.77
C ASP A 65 6.73 -9.67 -22.08
N SER A 66 5.75 -10.07 -22.88
CA SER A 66 4.64 -10.91 -22.40
C SER A 66 5.09 -12.32 -21.99
N MET A 67 6.20 -12.81 -22.55
CA MET A 67 6.68 -14.18 -22.38
C MET A 67 7.27 -14.42 -21.00
N SER A 68 8.08 -13.48 -20.48
CA SER A 68 8.70 -13.61 -19.16
C SER A 68 7.76 -13.29 -17.99
N PHE A 69 6.58 -12.73 -18.27
CA PHE A 69 5.66 -12.20 -17.26
C PHE A 69 4.28 -12.87 -17.30
N ASN A 70 3.20 -12.09 -17.40
CA ASN A 70 1.82 -12.56 -17.25
C ASN A 70 1.14 -12.95 -18.57
N GLY A 71 1.90 -13.10 -19.66
CA GLY A 71 1.35 -13.42 -20.98
C GLY A 71 0.69 -12.23 -21.69
N CYS A 72 0.79 -11.03 -21.14
CA CYS A 72 0.22 -9.81 -21.72
C CYS A 72 1.28 -8.70 -21.80
N GLU A 73 1.14 -7.81 -22.78
CA GLU A 73 1.89 -6.55 -22.79
C GLU A 73 1.28 -5.55 -21.79
N GLU A 74 2.13 -4.82 -21.06
CA GLU A 74 1.70 -3.84 -20.05
C GLU A 74 1.57 -2.44 -20.68
N HIS A 75 0.34 -2.04 -20.97
CA HIS A 75 -0.01 -0.70 -21.47
C HIS A 75 -0.55 0.25 -20.37
N GLY A 76 -0.65 -0.22 -19.13
CA GLY A 76 -1.19 0.54 -18.01
C GLY A 76 -0.34 1.75 -17.63
N THR A 77 -0.98 2.74 -17.02
CA THR A 77 -0.29 3.92 -16.50
C THR A 77 0.20 3.69 -15.07
N ILE A 78 1.20 4.47 -14.67
CA ILE A 78 1.64 4.53 -13.28
C ILE A 78 0.41 4.85 -12.39
N PRO A 79 0.22 4.11 -11.27
CA PRO A 79 -0.83 4.41 -10.31
C PRO A 79 -0.75 5.85 -9.82
N PRO A 80 -1.89 6.49 -9.51
CA PRO A 80 -1.88 7.81 -8.89
C PRO A 80 -1.02 7.79 -7.62
N SER A 81 -0.13 8.77 -7.48
CA SER A 81 0.62 8.93 -6.25
C SER A 81 -0.34 9.13 -5.09
N ILE A 82 -0.02 8.49 -3.99
CA ILE A 82 -0.84 8.55 -2.80
C ILE A 82 -0.55 9.86 -2.08
N ASN A 83 -1.61 10.57 -1.70
CA ASN A 83 -1.46 11.75 -0.88
C ASN A 83 -1.70 11.38 0.59
N GLY A 84 -0.63 11.44 1.39
CA GLY A 84 -0.69 11.16 2.83
C GLY A 84 -1.71 12.02 3.58
N PHE A 85 -1.91 13.28 3.19
CA PHE A 85 -2.92 14.15 3.80
C PHE A 85 -4.34 13.65 3.55
N LYS A 86 -4.64 13.23 2.31
CA LYS A 86 -5.95 12.65 1.96
C LYS A 86 -6.23 11.37 2.74
N ILE A 87 -5.21 10.54 2.96
CA ILE A 87 -5.32 9.34 3.80
C ILE A 87 -5.64 9.73 5.24
N VAL A 88 -4.91 10.69 5.80
CA VAL A 88 -5.14 11.14 7.19
C VAL A 88 -6.58 11.57 7.38
N ASP A 89 -7.11 12.38 6.46
CA ASP A 89 -8.50 12.85 6.55
C ASP A 89 -9.50 11.69 6.43
N LYS A 90 -9.27 10.75 5.50
CA LYS A 90 -10.13 9.57 5.29
C LYS A 90 -10.14 8.63 6.51
N LEU A 91 -9.02 8.52 7.21
CA LEU A 91 -8.89 7.65 8.38
C LEU A 91 -9.31 8.34 9.69
N ARG A 92 -9.17 9.66 9.79
CA ARG A 92 -9.55 10.43 11.00
C ARG A 92 -11.04 10.32 11.30
N SER A 93 -11.89 10.15 10.29
CA SER A 93 -13.33 9.94 10.45
C SER A 93 -13.69 8.54 10.99
N ILE A 94 -12.73 7.62 11.09
CA ILE A 94 -12.96 6.25 11.53
C ILE A 94 -12.68 6.14 13.03
N ASN A 95 -13.72 5.82 13.80
CA ASN A 95 -13.58 5.59 15.24
C ASN A 95 -12.90 4.22 15.49
N VAL A 96 -11.66 4.25 15.99
CA VAL A 96 -10.87 3.03 16.24
C VAL A 96 -11.14 2.53 17.65
N LYS A 97 -11.81 1.38 17.77
CA LYS A 97 -11.93 0.66 19.04
C LYS A 97 -10.72 -0.25 19.23
N PHE A 98 -9.93 0.01 20.27
CA PHE A 98 -8.76 -0.82 20.62
C PHE A 98 -9.19 -1.98 21.55
N GLY A 99 -8.67 -3.19 21.32
CA GLY A 99 -8.85 -4.33 22.25
C GLY A 99 -8.74 -5.70 21.59
N LYS A 100 -8.21 -6.70 22.33
CA LYS A 100 -7.91 -8.07 21.88
C LYS A 100 -9.11 -8.86 21.31
N LYS A 101 -10.34 -8.41 21.54
CA LYS A 101 -11.61 -9.06 21.11
C LYS A 101 -12.47 -8.17 20.19
N THR A 102 -11.90 -7.15 19.57
CA THR A 102 -12.64 -6.35 18.60
C THR A 102 -12.57 -7.05 17.23
N PRO A 103 -13.72 -7.35 16.58
CA PRO A 103 -13.69 -7.76 15.18
C PRO A 103 -13.01 -6.63 14.39
N THR A 104 -12.19 -7.01 13.41
CA THR A 104 -11.53 -6.07 12.49
C THR A 104 -12.53 -5.00 12.07
N ASN A 105 -12.29 -3.74 12.41
CA ASN A 105 -13.27 -2.68 12.22
C ASN A 105 -13.68 -2.65 10.73
N PRO A 106 -14.94 -2.96 10.40
CA PRO A 106 -15.36 -3.21 9.01
C PRO A 106 -15.32 -1.95 8.14
N ASN A 107 -15.14 -0.78 8.75
CA ASN A 107 -15.21 0.51 8.08
C ASN A 107 -13.87 1.01 7.52
N PHE A 108 -12.78 0.27 7.71
CA PHE A 108 -11.50 0.69 7.13
C PHE A 108 -11.46 0.43 5.62
N PRO A 109 -11.06 1.43 4.81
CA PRO A 109 -10.97 1.25 3.37
C PRO A 109 -9.82 0.30 3.02
N TYR A 110 -10.05 -0.58 2.04
CA TYR A 110 -9.03 -1.47 1.47
C TYR A 110 -8.29 -2.29 2.56
N ASN A 111 -6.96 -2.12 2.65
CA ASN A 111 -6.08 -2.86 3.55
C ASN A 111 -5.74 -2.11 4.85
N TRP A 112 -6.34 -0.94 5.11
CA TRP A 112 -6.14 -0.23 6.37
C TRP A 112 -6.71 -1.02 7.55
N LYS A 113 -5.99 -1.04 8.68
CA LYS A 113 -6.38 -1.77 9.89
C LYS A 113 -6.42 -0.91 11.14
N LYS A 114 -5.67 0.20 11.15
CA LYS A 114 -5.62 1.15 12.25
C LYS A 114 -5.25 2.53 11.75
N PHE A 115 -5.65 3.56 12.50
CA PHE A 115 -5.06 4.88 12.39
C PHE A 115 -3.83 4.93 13.28
N SER A 116 -2.64 5.02 12.68
CA SER A 116 -1.39 5.08 13.42
C SER A 116 -1.09 6.49 13.91
N ILE A 117 -0.51 6.62 15.11
CA ILE A 117 -0.06 7.92 15.61
C ILE A 117 1.04 8.53 14.73
N PHE A 118 1.82 7.71 14.01
CA PHE A 118 2.83 8.22 13.07
C PHE A 118 2.22 9.12 12.00
N LEU A 119 0.98 8.85 11.55
CA LEU A 119 0.24 9.69 10.59
C LEU A 119 -0.08 11.10 11.12
N SER A 120 0.00 11.33 12.43
CA SER A 120 -0.19 12.66 13.03
C SER A 120 1.05 13.55 12.92
N CYS A 121 2.24 12.96 12.75
CA CYS A 121 3.50 13.69 12.59
C CYS A 121 3.71 14.13 11.13
N HIS A 122 4.47 15.20 10.91
CA HIS A 122 4.78 15.71 9.58
C HIS A 122 5.50 14.67 8.71
N ILE A 123 6.58 14.08 9.23
CA ILE A 123 7.36 13.02 8.55
C ILE A 123 6.50 11.81 8.24
N GLY A 124 5.61 11.47 9.17
CA GLY A 124 4.68 10.38 8.96
C GLY A 124 3.85 10.55 7.70
N LYS A 125 3.35 11.76 7.42
CA LYS A 125 2.55 12.05 6.22
C LYS A 125 3.35 11.92 4.92
N GLU A 126 4.65 12.20 4.96
CA GLU A 126 5.55 12.09 3.81
C GLU A 126 5.92 10.64 3.48
N ILE A 127 5.99 9.75 4.48
CA ILE A 127 6.19 8.30 4.27
C ILE A 127 5.08 7.70 3.38
N PHE A 128 3.91 8.35 3.29
CA PHE A 128 2.79 7.91 2.46
C PHE A 128 2.78 8.51 1.06
N THR A 129 3.65 9.47 0.75
CA THR A 129 3.69 10.16 -0.55
C THR A 129 4.82 9.70 -1.46
N SER A 130 5.81 8.99 -0.89
CA SER A 130 7.03 8.55 -1.57
C SER A 130 6.92 7.19 -2.25
#